data_AF-A0A967MLK4-F1
#
_entry.id   AF-A0A967MLK4-F1
#
_cell.length_a   1.000
_cell.length_b   1.000
_cell.length_c   1.000
_cell.angle_alpha   90.00
_cell.angle_beta   90.00
_cell.angle_gamma   90.00
#
_symmetry.space_group_name_H-M   'P 1'
#
loop_
_entity.id
_entity.type
_entity.pdbx_description
1 polymer ?
#
loop_
_entity_poly.entity_id
_entity_poly.type
_entity_poly.pdbx_seq_one_letter_code
_entity_poly.pdbx_strand_id
1 'polypeptide(L)'
;VYNTLYAPYANKLWGLPGEQIAGEQARRRVTADTPWKIAGRMLRGGSGGQGRVFYYPRRGFGQIVQSLADAASEAGAIIRTGTTVDAVEPVSGGGGVRVTAGASTHVEAAHVFSTIPLPALAAVTRPGPPPAIVDAARRLRFRAM
;
A
#
# COMPACT_ATOMS: atom_id res chain seq x y z
N VAL A 1 24.62 1.01 -19.68
CA VAL A 1 23.26 1.53 -19.41
C VAL A 1 22.79 1.21 -17.99
N TYR A 2 22.81 -0.06 -17.55
CA TYR A 2 22.39 -0.41 -16.17
C TYR A 2 23.21 0.32 -15.09
N ASN A 3 24.53 0.13 -15.08
CA ASN A 3 25.41 0.71 -14.06
C ASN A 3 25.39 2.25 -14.02
N THR A 4 25.16 2.89 -15.17
CA THR A 4 25.23 4.35 -15.30
C THR A 4 23.90 5.05 -15.03
N LEU A 5 22.75 4.38 -15.23
CA LEU A 5 21.43 4.99 -15.10
C LEU A 5 20.54 4.28 -14.06
N TYR A 6 20.42 2.96 -14.17
CA TYR A 6 19.44 2.20 -13.37
C TYR A 6 19.95 1.88 -11.97
N ALA A 7 21.23 1.48 -11.82
CA ALA A 7 21.83 1.17 -10.53
C ALA A 7 21.81 2.36 -9.53
N PRO A 8 22.23 3.60 -9.90
CA PRO A 8 22.14 4.73 -8.97
C PRO A 8 20.69 5.12 -8.66
N TYR A 9 19.77 4.97 -9.63
CA TYR A 9 18.36 5.25 -9.42
C TYR A 9 17.68 4.25 -8.48
N ALA A 10 18.00 2.96 -8.61
CA ALA A 10 17.53 1.91 -7.71
C ALA A 10 17.96 2.20 -6.26
N ASN A 11 19.23 2.53 -6.05
CA ASN A 11 19.72 2.93 -4.73
C ASN A 11 19.04 4.21 -4.22
N LYS A 12 18.87 5.23 -5.07
CA LYS A 12 18.19 6.47 -4.69
C LYS A 12 16.75 6.24 -4.26
N LEU A 13 15.98 5.43 -4.99
CA LEU A 13 14.56 5.19 -4.73
C LEU A 13 14.29 4.13 -3.65
N TRP A 14 15.10 3.08 -3.59
CA TRP A 14 14.83 1.93 -2.74
C TRP A 14 15.83 1.75 -1.61
N GLY A 15 16.96 2.47 -1.62
CA GLY A 15 18.03 2.31 -0.63
C GLY A 15 18.78 0.97 -0.75
N LEU A 16 18.58 0.25 -1.86
CA LEU A 16 19.15 -1.07 -2.11
C LEU A 16 19.72 -1.17 -3.53
N PRO A 17 20.79 -1.97 -3.73
CA PRO A 17 21.23 -2.38 -5.06
C PRO A 17 20.10 -3.11 -5.80
N GLY A 18 20.02 -2.94 -7.13
CA GLY A 18 18.93 -3.52 -7.93
C GLY A 18 18.85 -5.05 -7.85
N GLU A 19 19.99 -5.70 -7.59
CA GLU A 19 20.12 -7.16 -7.44
C GLU A 19 19.43 -7.67 -6.16
N GLN A 20 19.21 -6.80 -5.17
CA GLN A 20 18.50 -7.11 -3.93
C GLN A 20 17.00 -6.78 -3.99
N ILE A 21 16.52 -6.28 -5.12
CA ILE A 21 15.12 -5.94 -5.35
C ILE A 21 14.48 -7.04 -6.20
N ALA A 22 13.32 -7.54 -5.77
CA ALA A 22 12.60 -8.55 -6.54
C ALA A 22 12.27 -8.03 -7.95
N GLY A 23 12.75 -8.73 -8.98
CA GLY A 23 12.56 -8.35 -10.38
C GLY A 23 11.11 -8.36 -10.85
N GLU A 24 10.19 -8.94 -10.07
CA GLU A 24 8.76 -8.95 -10.37
C GLU A 24 8.15 -7.53 -10.45
N GLN A 25 8.68 -6.58 -9.67
CA GLN A 25 8.26 -5.17 -9.75
C GLN A 25 8.57 -4.58 -11.13
N ALA A 26 9.74 -4.90 -11.69
CA ALA A 26 10.13 -4.46 -13.02
C ALA A 26 9.27 -5.13 -14.10
N ARG A 27 8.99 -6.44 -13.97
CA ARG A 27 8.13 -7.18 -14.91
C ARG A 27 6.72 -6.60 -14.99
N ARG A 28 6.14 -6.18 -13.86
CA ARG A 28 4.78 -5.59 -13.83
C ARG A 28 4.73 -4.15 -14.35
N ARG A 29 5.83 -3.38 -14.25
CA ARG A 29 5.86 -1.94 -14.58
C ARG A 29 6.50 -1.60 -15.92
N VAL A 30 7.38 -2.45 -16.46
CA VAL A 30 8.10 -2.17 -17.71
C VAL A 30 7.36 -2.82 -18.88
N THR A 31 6.51 -2.02 -19.54
CA THR A 31 5.71 -2.43 -20.71
C THR A 31 6.50 -2.43 -22.04
N ALA A 32 7.81 -2.19 -21.97
CA ALA A 32 8.74 -2.21 -23.12
C ALA A 32 9.70 -3.41 -22.96
N ASP A 33 9.12 -4.59 -23.05
CA ASP A 33 9.69 -5.89 -22.73
C ASP A 33 10.57 -6.50 -23.83
N THR A 34 10.65 -5.90 -25.04
CA THR A 34 11.54 -6.38 -26.10
C THR A 34 12.28 -5.27 -26.86
N PRO A 35 13.55 -5.51 -27.26
CA PRO A 35 14.35 -4.55 -28.06
C PRO A 35 13.66 -4.11 -29.35
N TRP A 36 12.91 -5.01 -29.99
CA TRP A 36 12.16 -4.72 -31.22
C TRP A 36 11.00 -3.74 -30.99
N LYS A 37 10.30 -3.81 -29.84
CA LYS A 37 9.26 -2.83 -29.47
C LYS A 37 9.86 -1.43 -29.25
N ILE A 38 11.08 -1.34 -28.75
CA ILE A 38 11.80 -0.07 -28.55
C ILE A 38 12.18 0.54 -29.90
N ALA A 39 12.82 -0.24 -30.78
CA ALA A 39 13.18 0.20 -32.13
C ALA A 39 11.94 0.63 -32.95
N GLY A 40 10.86 -0.15 -32.89
CA GLY A 40 9.59 0.19 -33.54
C GLY A 40 8.95 1.48 -33.02
N ARG A 41 9.07 1.80 -31.72
CA ARG A 41 8.60 3.10 -31.16
C ARG A 41 9.45 4.28 -31.61
N MET A 42 10.76 4.10 -31.73
CA MET A 42 11.67 5.12 -32.22
C MET A 42 11.39 5.44 -33.70
N LEU A 43 11.14 4.41 -34.52
CA LEU A 43 10.85 4.57 -35.95
C LEU A 43 9.44 5.12 -36.25
N ARG A 44 8.44 4.82 -35.41
CA ARG A 44 7.05 5.25 -35.62
C ARG A 44 6.72 6.66 -35.13
N GLY A 45 7.70 7.45 -34.67
CA GLY A 45 7.44 8.83 -34.25
C GLY A 45 6.31 8.94 -33.21
N GLY A 46 6.48 8.29 -32.05
CA GLY A 46 5.69 8.56 -30.84
C GLY A 46 4.17 8.72 -31.02
N SER A 47 3.46 7.70 -31.51
CA SER A 47 2.00 7.74 -31.58
C SER A 47 1.36 7.70 -30.17
N GLY A 48 0.87 8.87 -29.72
CA GLY A 48 -0.16 9.12 -28.72
C GLY A 48 -0.59 8.00 -27.76
N GLY A 49 0.28 7.58 -26.84
CA GLY A 49 -0.09 6.68 -25.75
C GLY A 49 -1.07 7.33 -24.76
N GLN A 50 -2.02 6.53 -24.27
CA GLN A 50 -2.87 6.86 -23.12
C GLN A 50 -1.98 7.31 -21.93
N GLY A 51 -2.26 8.47 -21.32
CA GLY A 51 -1.48 9.00 -20.18
C GLY A 51 -0.54 10.18 -20.45
N ARG A 52 -0.79 11.02 -21.47
CA ARG A 52 -0.05 12.30 -21.64
C ARG A 52 -0.55 13.43 -20.74
N VAL A 53 -1.80 13.36 -20.31
CA VAL A 53 -2.43 14.38 -19.47
C VAL A 53 -2.82 13.74 -18.15
N PHE A 54 -2.34 14.34 -17.07
CA PHE A 54 -2.71 13.99 -15.70
C PHE A 54 -3.42 15.20 -15.09
N TYR A 55 -4.55 14.94 -14.43
CA TYR A 55 -5.24 15.97 -13.68
C TYR A 55 -4.63 16.07 -12.30
N TYR A 56 -4.33 17.30 -11.89
CA TYR A 56 -3.86 17.60 -10.55
C TYR A 56 -4.95 18.37 -9.80
N PRO A 57 -5.38 17.93 -8.60
CA PRO A 57 -6.40 18.65 -7.85
C PRO A 57 -5.91 20.05 -7.48
N ARG A 58 -6.78 21.06 -7.66
CA ARG A 58 -6.44 22.46 -7.42
C ARG A 58 -5.92 22.73 -6.00
N ARG A 59 -6.39 21.97 -5.00
CA ARG A 59 -5.99 22.10 -3.58
C ARG A 59 -5.01 21.01 -3.12
N GLY A 60 -4.36 20.31 -4.05
CA GLY A 60 -3.45 19.19 -3.76
C GLY A 60 -4.17 17.85 -3.56
N PHE A 61 -3.40 16.75 -3.52
CA PHE A 61 -3.95 15.38 -3.47
C PHE A 61 -4.82 15.08 -2.23
N GLY A 62 -4.62 15.82 -1.12
CA GLY A 62 -5.48 15.72 0.06
C GLY A 62 -6.96 15.98 -0.25
N GLN A 63 -7.25 16.77 -1.29
CA GLN A 63 -8.62 17.03 -1.74
C GLN A 63 -9.36 15.75 -2.13
N ILE A 64 -8.69 14.77 -2.74
CA ILE A 64 -9.33 13.53 -3.20
C ILE A 64 -9.85 12.72 -2.01
N VAL A 65 -8.99 12.52 -1.00
CA VAL A 65 -9.35 11.75 0.19
C VAL A 65 -10.35 12.49 1.08
N GLN A 66 -10.29 13.83 1.13
CA GLN A 66 -11.28 14.63 1.84
C GLN A 66 -12.66 14.49 1.20
N SER A 67 -12.77 14.65 -0.13
CA SER A 67 -14.05 14.47 -0.82
C SER A 67 -14.60 13.06 -0.68
N LEU A 68 -13.74 12.03 -0.64
CA LEU A 68 -14.17 10.67 -0.37
C LEU A 68 -14.68 10.50 1.07
N ALA A 69 -14.01 11.10 2.06
CA ALA A 69 -14.43 11.07 3.45
C ALA A 69 -15.78 11.78 3.68
N ASP A 70 -15.98 12.93 3.04
CA ASP A 70 -17.24 13.68 3.08
C ASP A 70 -18.38 12.83 2.50
N ALA A 71 -18.20 12.29 1.29
CA ALA A 71 -19.20 11.45 0.63
C ALA A 71 -19.50 10.15 1.42
N ALA A 72 -18.49 9.53 2.01
CA ALA A 72 -18.69 8.35 2.86
C ALA A 72 -19.49 8.70 4.12
N SER A 73 -19.21 9.85 4.75
CA SER A 73 -19.94 10.30 5.94
C SER A 73 -21.39 10.65 5.63
N GLU A 74 -21.65 11.31 4.48
CA GLU A 74 -23.01 11.55 3.98
C GLU A 74 -23.77 10.24 3.71
N ALA A 75 -23.07 9.18 3.28
CA ALA A 75 -23.62 7.85 3.13
C ALA A 75 -23.74 7.07 4.46
N GLY A 76 -23.42 7.68 5.59
CA GLY A 76 -23.58 7.11 6.94
C GLY A 76 -22.35 6.42 7.51
N ALA A 77 -21.18 6.51 6.87
CA ALA A 77 -19.93 5.99 7.44
C ALA A 77 -19.48 6.83 8.65
N ILE A 78 -18.97 6.17 9.69
CA ILE A 78 -18.40 6.84 10.87
C ILE A 78 -16.88 6.83 10.74
N ILE A 79 -16.29 8.01 10.56
CA ILE A 79 -14.84 8.19 10.46
C ILE A 79 -14.31 8.72 11.80
N ARG A 80 -13.35 8.00 12.39
CA ARG A 80 -12.69 8.38 13.65
C ARG A 80 -11.21 8.65 13.42
N THR A 81 -10.80 9.92 13.47
CA THR A 81 -9.40 10.33 13.41
C THR A 81 -8.78 10.39 14.81
N GLY A 82 -7.45 10.40 14.92
CA GLY A 82 -6.77 10.41 16.22
C GLY A 82 -7.04 9.15 17.06
N THR A 83 -7.47 8.07 16.40
CA THR A 83 -7.92 6.83 17.04
C THR A 83 -7.00 5.69 16.59
N THR A 84 -6.11 5.27 17.49
CA THR A 84 -5.21 4.12 17.24
C THR A 84 -5.94 2.82 17.52
N VAL A 85 -5.76 1.82 16.66
CA VAL A 85 -6.23 0.45 16.92
C VAL A 85 -5.20 -0.28 17.78
N ASP A 86 -5.61 -0.71 18.96
CA ASP A 86 -4.75 -1.33 19.97
C ASP A 86 -4.89 -2.85 20.01
N ALA A 87 -6.08 -3.38 19.71
CA ALA A 87 -6.33 -4.81 19.63
C ALA A 87 -7.39 -5.19 18.60
N VAL A 88 -7.27 -6.38 18.02
CA VAL A 88 -8.26 -6.99 17.12
C VAL A 88 -8.46 -8.45 17.54
N GLU A 89 -9.66 -8.82 17.94
CA GLU A 89 -9.93 -10.09 18.62
C GLU A 89 -11.24 -10.74 18.14
N PRO A 90 -11.35 -12.06 18.00
CA PRO A 90 -12.64 -12.69 17.72
C PRO A 90 -13.59 -12.52 18.91
N VAL A 91 -14.88 -12.33 18.64
CA VAL A 91 -15.91 -12.26 19.68
C VAL A 91 -16.17 -13.67 20.24
N SER A 92 -16.26 -13.78 21.57
CA SER A 92 -16.61 -15.01 22.28
C SER A 92 -17.98 -15.53 21.83
N GLY A 93 -18.07 -16.82 21.47
CA GLY A 93 -19.29 -17.44 20.95
C GLY A 93 -19.39 -17.48 19.41
N GLY A 94 -18.42 -16.86 18.71
CA GLY A 94 -18.29 -16.93 17.25
C GLY A 94 -19.11 -15.86 16.50
N GLY A 95 -18.68 -15.55 15.27
CA GLY A 95 -19.46 -14.73 14.33
C GLY A 95 -19.09 -13.24 14.20
N GLY A 96 -18.03 -12.77 14.87
CA GLY A 96 -17.58 -11.39 14.73
C GLY A 96 -16.16 -11.13 15.24
N VAL A 97 -15.74 -9.89 15.09
CA VAL A 97 -14.45 -9.37 15.51
C VAL A 97 -14.69 -8.11 16.35
N ARG A 98 -14.03 -8.06 17.51
CA ARG A 98 -13.94 -6.89 18.37
C ARG A 98 -12.63 -6.14 18.05
N VAL A 99 -12.75 -4.85 17.82
CA VAL A 99 -11.62 -3.93 17.66
C VAL A 99 -11.60 -3.02 18.88
N THR A 100 -10.46 -2.99 19.58
CA THR A 100 -10.19 -2.05 20.67
C THR A 100 -9.37 -0.90 20.11
N ALA A 101 -9.84 0.33 20.33
CA ALA A 101 -9.19 1.53 19.85
C ALA A 101 -9.19 2.65 20.89
N GLY A 102 -8.13 3.47 20.89
CA GLY A 102 -7.97 4.58 21.83
C GLY A 102 -7.96 4.13 23.30
N ALA A 103 -7.33 2.98 23.58
CA ALA A 103 -7.20 2.31 24.87
C ALA A 103 -8.48 1.76 25.52
N SER A 104 -9.68 2.26 25.20
CA SER A 104 -10.92 1.85 25.90
C SER A 104 -12.16 1.72 25.02
N THR A 105 -12.11 2.10 23.74
CA THR A 105 -13.29 2.02 22.88
C THR A 105 -13.35 0.66 22.20
N HIS A 106 -14.45 -0.07 22.40
CA HIS A 106 -14.69 -1.34 21.71
C HIS A 106 -15.69 -1.16 20.57
N VAL A 107 -15.35 -1.71 19.41
CA VAL A 107 -16.23 -1.77 18.24
C VAL A 107 -16.34 -3.23 17.83
N GLU A 108 -17.56 -3.76 17.80
CA GLU A 108 -17.83 -5.09 17.29
C GLU A 108 -18.33 -5.01 15.84
N ALA A 109 -17.79 -5.88 14.99
CA ALA A 109 -18.14 -5.94 13.58
C ALA A 109 -18.18 -7.39 13.11
N ALA A 110 -19.04 -7.69 12.14
CA ALA A 110 -19.06 -9.00 11.50
C ALA A 110 -17.77 -9.24 10.67
N HIS A 111 -17.22 -8.17 10.08
CA HIS A 111 -16.04 -8.21 9.21
C HIS A 111 -15.12 -7.02 9.49
N VAL A 112 -13.81 -7.23 9.35
CA VAL A 112 -12.79 -6.18 9.48
C VAL A 112 -11.94 -6.17 8.22
N PHE A 113 -11.94 -5.03 7.52
CA PHE A 113 -11.06 -4.77 6.39
C PHE A 113 -9.89 -3.92 6.85
N SER A 114 -8.71 -4.55 6.96
CA SER A 114 -7.51 -3.90 7.49
C SER A 114 -6.61 -3.41 6.37
N THR A 115 -6.23 -2.13 6.43
CA THR A 115 -5.28 -1.49 5.52
C THR A 115 -3.99 -1.07 6.22
N ILE A 116 -3.81 -1.41 7.50
CA ILE A 116 -2.57 -1.11 8.22
C ILE A 116 -1.45 -2.07 7.77
N PRO A 117 -0.16 -1.71 7.96
CA PRO A 117 0.95 -2.59 7.62
C PRO A 117 0.82 -3.96 8.31
N LEU A 118 1.08 -5.03 7.57
CA LEU A 118 0.94 -6.40 8.07
C LEU A 118 1.70 -6.68 9.39
N PRO A 119 2.93 -6.15 9.62
CA PRO A 119 3.61 -6.32 10.90
C PRO A 119 2.86 -5.63 12.07
N ALA A 120 2.26 -4.46 11.81
CA ALA A 120 1.46 -3.76 12.80
C ALA A 120 0.16 -4.52 13.10
N LEU A 121 -0.50 -5.07 12.07
CA LEU A 121 -1.66 -5.93 12.24
C LEU A 121 -1.34 -7.15 13.09
N ALA A 122 -0.27 -7.88 12.77
CA ALA A 122 0.16 -9.04 13.55
C ALA A 122 0.43 -8.70 15.03
N ALA A 123 0.89 -7.49 15.32
CA ALA A 123 1.18 -7.04 16.68
C ALA A 123 -0.08 -6.71 17.51
N VAL A 124 -1.19 -6.33 16.89
CA VAL A 124 -2.45 -5.98 17.58
C VAL A 124 -3.48 -7.10 17.58
N THR A 125 -3.33 -8.14 16.77
CA THR A 125 -4.25 -9.29 16.77
C THR A 125 -4.17 -10.12 18.06
N ARG A 126 -5.32 -10.54 18.61
CA ARG A 126 -5.45 -11.40 19.79
C ARG A 126 -6.47 -12.53 19.52
N PRO A 127 -6.23 -13.79 19.92
CA PRO A 127 -4.91 -14.31 20.22
C PRO A 127 -3.96 -14.05 19.04
N GLY A 128 -2.69 -13.76 19.35
CA GLY A 128 -1.71 -13.43 18.32
C GLY A 128 -1.49 -14.61 17.36
N PRO A 129 -1.05 -14.34 16.12
CA PRO A 129 -0.67 -15.42 15.21
C PRO A 129 0.53 -16.19 15.77
N PRO A 130 0.79 -17.42 15.27
CA PRO A 130 1.94 -18.21 15.72
C PRO A 130 3.27 -17.43 15.63
N PRO A 131 4.25 -17.67 16.52
CA PRO A 131 5.51 -16.91 16.54
C PRO A 131 6.22 -16.84 15.19
N ALA A 132 6.24 -17.95 14.45
CA ALA A 132 6.84 -18.00 13.11
C ALA A 132 6.19 -17.01 12.10
N ILE A 133 4.89 -16.75 12.23
CA ILE A 133 4.17 -15.77 11.40
C ILE A 133 4.50 -14.34 11.82
N VAL A 134 4.59 -14.08 13.13
CA VAL A 134 5.03 -12.78 13.65
C VAL A 134 6.44 -12.44 13.15
N ASP A 135 7.35 -13.41 13.23
CA ASP A 135 8.73 -13.25 12.76
C ASP A 135 8.78 -13.06 11.24
N ALA A 136 7.97 -13.80 10.48
CA ALA A 136 7.86 -13.61 9.05
C ALA A 136 7.35 -12.21 8.67
N ALA A 137 6.33 -11.71 9.37
CA ALA A 137 5.80 -10.37 9.15
C ALA A 137 6.87 -9.31 9.46
N ARG A 138 7.62 -9.44 10.57
CA ARG A 138 8.69 -8.51 10.95
C ARG A 138 9.83 -8.40 9.93
N ARG A 139 10.04 -9.41 9.08
CA ARG A 139 11.03 -9.36 8.00
C ARG A 139 10.58 -8.51 6.80
N LEU A 140 9.32 -8.08 6.74
CA LEU A 140 8.87 -7.13 5.72
C LEU A 140 9.53 -5.78 5.94
N ARG A 141 10.32 -5.34 4.96
CA ARG A 141 11.06 -4.09 5.00
C ARG A 141 10.30 -3.00 4.26
N PHE A 142 10.26 -1.81 4.87
CA PHE A 142 9.66 -0.61 4.31
C PHE A 142 10.71 0.50 4.31
N ARG A 143 10.58 1.43 3.38
CA ARG A 143 11.38 2.65 3.34
C ARG A 143 10.44 3.84 3.45
N ALA A 144 10.66 4.68 4.47
CA ALA A 144 9.99 5.97 4.56
C ALA A 144 10.46 6.87 3.41
N MET A 145 9.54 7.69 2.88
CA MET A 145 9.87 8.75 1.93
C MET A 145 10.42 9.98 2.63
#